data_AF-A0A813EKV9-F1
#
_entry.id   AF-A0A813EKV9-F1
#
_cell.length_a   1.000
_cell.length_b   1.000
_cell.length_c   1.000
_cell.angle_alpha   90.00
_cell.angle_beta   90.00
_cell.angle_gamma   90.00
#
_symmetry.space_group_name_H-M   'P 1'
#
loop_
_entity.id
_entity.type
_entity.pdbx_description
1 polymer ?
#
loop_
_entity_poly.entity_id
_entity_poly.type
_entity_poly.pdbx_seq_one_letter_code
_entity_poly.pdbx_strand_id
1 'polypeptide(L)'
;MAEKEHQVNVYELIGVPWGLLVLILACYLVAGAYGQLFVLWMMPVVLCLLFGFFVRYHYKLGNNDEVVLGVLSLAAIVIATSVGVYANLSMLQEYHRLSQGASYFNVLPSEAVDGKLDATTMAFTQLTVADTSRSYGFVDATDPNAPIYCVAPISTGEASFTRIQFWAAGINCCDSLKNFVCGDAAKSGAHGAFILPQSEQVSDGFAKAITGAEAAYGLKTGNGFLLFQWSMDPIQYRDSQWNSSVMLFVIFAAVYLGISGMAGFVLMPMLKGQKDA
;
A
#
# COMPACT_ATOMS: atom_id res chain seq x y z
N MET A 1 -6.24 -10.97 -56.50
CA MET A 1 -5.62 -11.69 -55.38
C MET A 1 -6.54 -11.48 -54.20
N ALA A 2 -7.30 -12.50 -53.83
CA ALA A 2 -8.20 -12.43 -52.69
C ALA A 2 -7.33 -12.27 -51.43
N GLU A 3 -7.36 -11.08 -50.86
CA GLU A 3 -6.80 -10.80 -49.54
C GLU A 3 -7.52 -11.74 -48.57
N LYS A 4 -6.80 -12.72 -48.02
CA LYS A 4 -7.35 -13.59 -46.98
C LYS A 4 -7.76 -12.67 -45.84
N GLU A 5 -9.06 -12.44 -45.66
CA GLU A 5 -9.59 -11.85 -44.43
C GLU A 5 -9.04 -12.67 -43.26
N HIS A 6 -8.09 -12.08 -42.54
CA HIS A 6 -7.54 -12.67 -41.34
C HIS A 6 -8.67 -12.70 -40.31
N GLN A 7 -9.16 -13.91 -40.00
CA GLN A 7 -10.20 -14.07 -38.98
C GLN A 7 -9.55 -14.13 -37.62
N VAL A 8 -10.01 -13.27 -36.70
CA VAL A 8 -9.57 -13.26 -35.30
C VAL A 8 -9.84 -14.63 -34.68
N ASN A 9 -8.79 -15.26 -34.16
CA ASN A 9 -8.92 -16.55 -33.50
C ASN A 9 -9.49 -16.37 -32.09
N VAL A 10 -10.21 -17.37 -31.59
CA VAL A 10 -10.72 -17.32 -30.20
C VAL A 10 -9.61 -17.31 -29.16
N TYR A 11 -8.47 -17.90 -29.47
CA TYR A 11 -7.29 -17.78 -28.63
C TYR A 11 -6.77 -16.33 -28.54
N GLU A 12 -6.90 -15.53 -29.60
CA GLU A 12 -6.52 -14.10 -29.59
C GLU A 12 -7.54 -13.29 -28.80
N LEU A 13 -8.84 -13.57 -28.99
CA LEU A 13 -9.94 -12.90 -28.27
C LEU A 13 -9.88 -13.10 -26.75
N ILE A 14 -9.34 -14.24 -26.29
CA ILE A 14 -9.16 -14.53 -24.87
C ILE A 14 -7.77 -14.09 -24.39
N GLY A 15 -6.73 -14.45 -25.15
CA GLY A 15 -5.34 -14.30 -24.73
C GLY A 15 -4.86 -12.85 -24.70
N VAL A 16 -5.26 -12.03 -25.66
CA VAL A 16 -4.78 -10.64 -25.77
C VAL A 16 -5.30 -9.77 -24.62
N PRO A 17 -6.62 -9.68 -24.33
CA PRO A 17 -7.11 -8.88 -23.21
C PRO A 17 -6.56 -9.34 -21.86
N TRP A 18 -6.48 -10.66 -21.65
CA TRP A 18 -5.90 -11.23 -20.43
C TRP A 18 -4.41 -10.92 -20.30
N GLY A 19 -3.63 -11.08 -21.36
CA GLY A 19 -2.20 -10.80 -21.37
C GLY A 19 -1.89 -9.32 -21.07
N LEU A 20 -2.68 -8.39 -21.64
CA LEU A 20 -2.56 -6.96 -21.35
C LEU A 20 -2.85 -6.64 -19.88
N LEU A 21 -3.91 -7.26 -19.33
CA LEU A 21 -4.23 -7.10 -17.91
C LEU A 21 -3.08 -7.59 -17.03
N VAL A 22 -2.55 -8.79 -17.28
CA VAL A 22 -1.42 -9.33 -16.53
C VAL A 22 -0.18 -8.43 -16.65
N LEU A 23 0.08 -7.92 -17.85
CA LEU A 23 1.20 -7.01 -18.10
C LEU A 23 1.07 -5.70 -17.30
N ILE A 24 -0.12 -5.11 -17.25
CA ILE A 24 -0.39 -3.90 -16.44
C ILE A 24 -0.22 -4.22 -14.95
N LEU A 25 -0.84 -5.30 -14.45
CA LEU A 25 -0.73 -5.66 -13.04
C LEU A 25 0.72 -5.95 -12.62
N ALA A 26 1.50 -6.64 -13.46
CA ALA A 26 2.92 -6.87 -13.24
C ALA A 26 3.72 -5.56 -13.24
N CYS A 27 3.40 -4.64 -14.15
CA CYS A 27 4.00 -3.30 -14.17
C CYS A 27 3.68 -2.55 -12.88
N TYR A 28 2.44 -2.58 -12.39
CA TYR A 28 2.05 -1.96 -11.12
C TYR A 28 2.76 -2.60 -9.93
N LEU A 29 2.92 -3.92 -9.92
CA LEU A 29 3.63 -4.63 -8.86
C LEU A 29 5.09 -4.17 -8.76
N VAL A 30 5.79 -4.14 -9.90
CA VAL A 30 7.21 -3.78 -9.95
C VAL A 30 7.41 -2.28 -9.76
N ALA A 31 6.72 -1.44 -10.54
CA ALA A 31 6.88 0.01 -10.44
C ALA A 31 6.38 0.55 -9.10
N GLY A 32 5.34 -0.05 -8.51
CA GLY A 32 4.88 0.26 -7.16
C GLY A 32 5.93 -0.10 -6.10
N ALA A 33 6.57 -1.27 -6.22
CA ALA A 33 7.65 -1.67 -5.32
C ALA A 33 8.88 -0.74 -5.37
N TYR A 34 9.15 -0.12 -6.53
CA TYR A 34 10.24 0.84 -6.71
C TYR A 34 9.81 2.31 -6.57
N GLY A 35 8.53 2.60 -6.30
CA GLY A 35 8.03 3.96 -6.13
C GLY A 35 8.02 4.82 -7.40
N GLN A 36 8.05 4.19 -8.58
CA GLN A 36 8.12 4.89 -9.86
C GLN A 36 6.73 5.31 -10.35
N LEU A 37 6.18 6.37 -9.74
CA LEU A 37 4.83 6.87 -10.04
C LEU A 37 4.60 7.22 -11.51
N PHE A 38 5.63 7.71 -12.22
CA PHE A 38 5.53 8.06 -13.64
C PHE A 38 5.25 6.82 -14.51
N VAL A 39 5.94 5.71 -14.25
CA VAL A 39 5.81 4.48 -15.03
C VAL A 39 4.42 3.87 -14.89
N LEU A 40 3.80 4.00 -13.69
CA LEU A 40 2.45 3.51 -13.40
C LEU A 40 1.40 4.08 -14.36
N TRP A 41 1.51 5.35 -14.74
CA TRP A 41 0.54 6.01 -15.62
C TRP A 41 0.93 5.95 -17.08
N MET A 42 2.23 5.99 -17.39
CA MET A 42 2.69 5.97 -18.78
C MET A 42 2.26 4.71 -19.52
N MET A 43 2.43 3.55 -18.91
CA MET A 43 2.16 2.28 -19.57
C MET A 43 0.67 2.09 -19.93
N PRO A 44 -0.30 2.27 -19.00
CA PRO A 44 -1.72 2.23 -19.35
C PRO A 44 -2.13 3.30 -20.36
N VAL A 45 -1.60 4.52 -20.27
CA VAL A 45 -1.94 5.61 -21.22
C VAL A 45 -1.46 5.26 -22.63
N VAL A 46 -0.23 4.79 -22.79
CA VAL A 46 0.29 4.37 -24.09
C VAL A 46 -0.54 3.21 -24.65
N LEU A 47 -0.85 2.19 -23.85
CA LEU A 47 -1.68 1.07 -24.33
C LEU A 47 -3.10 1.51 -24.69
N CYS A 48 -3.73 2.38 -23.90
CA CYS A 48 -5.03 2.97 -24.23
C CYS A 48 -5.01 3.73 -25.56
N LEU A 49 -3.96 4.51 -25.83
CA LEU A 49 -3.83 5.24 -27.10
C LEU A 49 -3.62 4.29 -28.28
N LEU A 50 -2.78 3.27 -28.13
CA LEU A 50 -2.52 2.27 -29.17
C LEU A 50 -3.79 1.48 -29.51
N PHE A 51 -4.50 0.96 -28.51
CA PHE A 51 -5.74 0.21 -28.72
C PHE A 51 -6.89 1.12 -29.16
N GLY A 52 -6.94 2.39 -28.74
CA GLY A 52 -7.89 3.37 -29.25
C GLY A 52 -7.68 3.67 -30.73
N PHE A 53 -6.42 3.81 -31.17
CA PHE A 53 -6.08 3.96 -32.59
C PHE A 53 -6.42 2.69 -33.38
N PHE A 54 -6.09 1.52 -32.84
CA PHE A 54 -6.43 0.21 -33.43
C PHE A 54 -7.94 0.06 -33.67
N VAL A 55 -8.76 0.33 -32.65
CA VAL A 55 -10.23 0.31 -32.77
C VAL A 55 -10.72 1.28 -33.83
N ARG A 56 -10.20 2.52 -33.83
CA ARG A 56 -10.60 3.55 -34.81
C ARG A 56 -10.23 3.15 -36.24
N TYR A 57 -9.07 2.54 -36.43
CA TYR A 57 -8.58 2.08 -37.73
C TYR A 57 -9.47 0.95 -38.28
N HIS A 58 -9.71 -0.10 -37.48
CA HIS A 58 -10.53 -1.24 -37.89
C HIS A 58 -12.01 -0.92 -38.02
N TYR A 59 -12.53 0.04 -37.24
CA TYR A 59 -13.89 0.55 -37.42
C TYR A 59 -14.09 1.21 -38.78
N LYS A 60 -13.09 1.96 -39.28
CA LYS A 60 -13.14 2.56 -40.62
C LYS A 60 -13.04 1.53 -41.75
N LEU A 61 -12.36 0.42 -41.51
CA LEU A 61 -12.25 -0.67 -42.47
C LEU A 61 -13.49 -1.59 -42.51
N GLY A 62 -14.37 -1.49 -41.51
CA GLY A 62 -15.55 -2.35 -41.39
C GLY A 62 -15.26 -3.72 -40.76
N ASN A 63 -14.08 -3.91 -40.17
CA ASN A 63 -13.68 -5.18 -39.55
C ASN A 63 -14.23 -5.28 -38.13
N ASN A 64 -15.48 -5.72 -38.00
CA ASN A 64 -16.19 -5.78 -36.71
C ASN A 64 -15.53 -6.72 -35.68
N ASP A 65 -14.88 -7.80 -36.12
CA ASP A 65 -14.17 -8.75 -35.26
C ASP A 65 -12.97 -8.13 -34.55
N GLU A 66 -12.12 -7.41 -35.30
CA GLU A 66 -10.96 -6.68 -34.74
C GLU A 66 -11.39 -5.53 -33.83
N VAL A 67 -12.51 -4.86 -34.15
CA VAL A 67 -13.09 -3.81 -33.29
C VAL A 67 -13.49 -4.38 -31.93
N VAL A 68 -14.16 -5.55 -31.90
CA VAL A 68 -14.55 -6.20 -30.64
C VAL A 68 -13.33 -6.58 -29.81
N LEU A 69 -12.28 -7.14 -30.44
CA LEU A 69 -11.01 -7.43 -29.77
C LEU A 69 -10.39 -6.19 -29.13
N GLY A 70 -10.36 -5.08 -29.88
CA GLY A 70 -9.83 -3.81 -29.39
C GLY A 70 -10.65 -3.22 -28.23
N VAL A 71 -11.98 -3.31 -28.28
CA VAL A 71 -12.86 -2.83 -27.20
C VAL A 71 -12.70 -3.67 -25.93
N LEU A 72 -12.63 -5.00 -26.05
CA LEU A 72 -12.38 -5.89 -24.91
C LEU A 72 -11.02 -5.61 -24.27
N SER A 73 -10.00 -5.35 -25.10
CA SER A 73 -8.66 -4.99 -24.64
C SER A 73 -8.64 -3.64 -23.91
N LEU A 74 -9.38 -2.63 -24.40
CA LEU A 74 -9.54 -1.34 -23.72
C LEU A 74 -10.23 -1.50 -22.36
N ALA A 75 -11.28 -2.31 -22.29
CA ALA A 75 -11.95 -2.62 -21.03
C ALA A 75 -10.98 -3.32 -20.04
N ALA A 76 -10.16 -4.25 -20.52
CA ALA A 76 -9.12 -4.91 -19.73
C ALA A 76 -8.14 -3.91 -19.12
N ILE A 77 -7.66 -2.94 -19.93
CA ILE A 77 -6.70 -1.92 -19.50
C ILE A 77 -7.29 -1.05 -18.38
N VAL A 78 -8.55 -0.60 -18.53
CA VAL A 78 -9.22 0.23 -17.51
C VAL A 78 -9.41 -0.52 -16.20
N ILE A 79 -9.85 -1.78 -16.27
CA ILE A 79 -10.04 -2.65 -15.09
C ILE A 79 -8.70 -2.88 -14.39
N ALA A 80 -7.66 -3.27 -15.15
CA ALA A 80 -6.33 -3.53 -14.62
C ALA A 80 -5.73 -2.28 -13.95
N THR A 81 -5.89 -1.11 -14.56
CA THR A 81 -5.43 0.17 -14.01
C THR A 81 -6.14 0.49 -12.70
N SER A 82 -7.46 0.28 -12.63
CA SER A 82 -8.25 0.55 -11.42
C SER A 82 -7.80 -0.34 -10.25
N VAL A 83 -7.64 -1.64 -10.51
CA VAL A 83 -7.15 -2.60 -9.50
C VAL A 83 -5.70 -2.30 -9.11
N GLY A 84 -4.85 -1.96 -10.08
CA GLY A 84 -3.45 -1.58 -9.84
C GLY A 84 -3.33 -0.33 -8.97
N VAL A 85 -4.10 0.72 -9.23
CA VAL A 85 -4.13 1.94 -8.41
C VAL A 85 -4.61 1.62 -7.00
N TYR A 86 -5.68 0.82 -6.85
CA TYR A 86 -6.16 0.40 -5.54
C TYR A 86 -5.08 -0.34 -4.75
N ALA A 87 -4.42 -1.34 -5.34
CA ALA A 87 -3.34 -2.08 -4.70
C ALA A 87 -2.13 -1.17 -4.36
N ASN A 88 -1.84 -0.20 -5.23
CA ASN A 88 -0.75 0.73 -5.00
C ASN A 88 -1.01 1.62 -3.77
N LEU A 89 -2.19 2.21 -3.68
CA LEU A 89 -2.56 3.10 -2.58
C LEU A 89 -2.79 2.37 -1.25
N SER A 90 -3.26 1.13 -1.29
CA SER A 90 -3.59 0.37 -0.07
C SER A 90 -2.42 -0.45 0.48
N MET A 91 -1.50 -0.93 -0.37
CA MET A 91 -0.49 -1.92 0.03
C MET A 91 0.92 -1.57 -0.47
N LEU A 92 1.10 -1.32 -1.78
CA LEU A 92 2.45 -1.20 -2.35
C LEU A 92 3.19 0.07 -1.92
N GLN A 93 2.49 1.19 -1.72
CA GLN A 93 3.12 2.41 -1.20
C GLN A 93 3.70 2.20 0.20
N GLU A 94 2.98 1.51 1.07
CA GLU A 94 3.45 1.20 2.42
C GLU A 94 4.60 0.21 2.39
N TYR A 95 4.50 -0.84 1.56
CA TYR A 95 5.60 -1.77 1.30
C TYR A 95 6.87 -1.03 0.84
N HIS A 96 6.73 -0.14 -0.15
CA HIS A 96 7.84 0.62 -0.70
C HIS A 96 8.48 1.52 0.37
N ARG A 97 7.66 2.27 1.11
CA ARG A 97 8.09 3.14 2.20
C ARG A 97 8.89 2.39 3.24
N LEU A 98 8.41 1.22 3.68
CA LEU A 98 9.08 0.38 4.66
C LEU A 98 10.35 -0.28 4.12
N SER A 99 10.43 -0.52 2.81
CA SER A 99 11.57 -1.17 2.16
C SER A 99 12.74 -0.22 1.84
N GLN A 100 12.51 1.10 1.82
CA GLN A 100 13.55 2.08 1.46
C GLN A 100 14.52 2.44 2.60
N GLY A 101 14.15 2.17 3.85
CA GLY A 101 14.96 2.52 5.01
C GLY A 101 15.70 1.36 5.63
N ALA A 102 16.50 1.68 6.64
CA ALA A 102 17.30 0.72 7.37
C ALA A 102 16.46 -0.03 8.43
N SER A 103 16.77 -1.31 8.60
CA SER A 103 16.28 -2.13 9.71
C SER A 103 17.35 -2.20 10.80
N TYR A 104 17.03 -1.71 11.99
CA TYR A 104 17.92 -1.77 13.15
C TYR A 104 17.45 -2.84 14.13
N PHE A 105 18.40 -3.57 14.72
CA PHE A 105 18.12 -4.67 15.66
C PHE A 105 18.86 -4.47 16.97
N ASN A 106 18.30 -5.01 18.05
CA ASN A 106 18.84 -4.93 19.41
C ASN A 106 19.08 -3.49 19.88
N VAL A 107 18.23 -2.56 19.45
CA VAL A 107 18.31 -1.14 19.84
C VAL A 107 17.86 -0.99 21.29
N LEU A 108 18.66 -0.32 22.12
CA LEU A 108 18.20 0.07 23.45
C LEU A 108 17.36 1.35 23.39
N PRO A 109 16.30 1.48 24.22
CA PRO A 109 15.47 2.68 24.24
C PRO A 109 16.22 3.93 24.73
N SER A 110 17.34 3.75 25.46
CA SER A 110 18.22 4.82 25.93
C SER A 110 19.22 5.32 24.89
N GLU A 111 19.39 4.60 23.77
CA GLU A 111 20.32 5.01 22.72
C GLU A 111 19.90 6.33 22.07
N ALA A 112 20.88 7.08 21.61
CA ALA A 112 20.62 8.25 20.80
C ALA A 112 19.98 7.88 19.46
N VAL A 113 19.11 8.76 18.97
CA VAL A 113 18.52 8.68 17.63
C VAL A 113 19.54 9.06 16.54
N ASP A 114 20.61 9.77 16.91
CA ASP A 114 21.69 10.15 16.00
C ASP A 114 22.21 8.92 15.24
N GLY A 115 22.16 9.00 13.90
CA GLY A 115 22.55 7.91 13.01
C GLY A 115 21.48 6.84 12.75
N LYS A 116 20.25 7.01 13.25
CA LYS A 116 19.09 6.12 13.00
C LYS A 116 17.89 6.83 12.36
N LEU A 117 18.11 8.01 11.79
CA LEU A 117 17.06 8.82 11.16
C LEU A 117 16.50 8.20 9.86
N ASP A 118 17.23 7.26 9.26
CA ASP A 118 16.83 6.49 8.08
C ASP A 118 16.11 5.17 8.44
N ALA A 119 15.81 4.94 9.71
CA ALA A 119 15.15 3.73 10.17
C ALA A 119 13.71 3.63 9.66
N THR A 120 13.39 2.56 8.96
CA THR A 120 11.98 2.20 8.67
C THR A 120 11.43 1.19 9.65
N THR A 121 12.28 0.31 10.16
CA THR A 121 11.90 -0.71 11.13
C THR A 121 12.95 -0.79 12.23
N MET A 122 12.50 -0.95 13.47
CA MET A 122 13.36 -1.15 14.63
C MET A 122 12.89 -2.37 15.41
N ALA A 123 13.83 -3.23 15.78
CA ALA A 123 13.64 -4.27 16.78
C ALA A 123 14.43 -3.89 18.03
N PHE A 124 13.69 -3.59 19.10
CA PHE A 124 14.25 -3.24 20.39
C PHE A 124 14.66 -4.48 21.18
N THR A 125 15.46 -4.28 22.23
CA THR A 125 15.84 -5.36 23.14
C THR A 125 14.63 -5.93 23.89
N GLN A 126 14.72 -7.18 24.37
CA GLN A 126 13.61 -7.91 25.01
C GLN A 126 13.01 -7.25 26.26
N LEU A 127 13.72 -6.31 26.90
CA LEU A 127 13.22 -5.57 28.06
C LEU A 127 12.46 -4.30 27.66
N THR A 128 12.42 -3.97 26.37
CA THR A 128 11.82 -2.73 25.88
C THR A 128 10.35 -2.91 25.61
N VAL A 129 9.54 -2.00 26.13
CA VAL A 129 8.08 -1.99 25.99
C VAL A 129 7.60 -0.59 25.62
N ALA A 130 6.47 -0.52 24.94
CA ALA A 130 5.67 0.70 24.89
C ALA A 130 5.02 0.90 26.27
N ASP A 131 5.47 1.90 27.02
CA ASP A 131 5.01 2.13 28.38
C ASP A 131 3.61 2.77 28.37
N THR A 132 2.61 1.91 28.45
CA THR A 132 1.21 2.29 28.44
C THR A 132 0.84 3.15 29.64
N SER A 133 1.49 2.97 30.80
CA SER A 133 1.19 3.68 32.04
C SER A 133 1.49 5.19 31.98
N ARG A 134 2.39 5.58 31.07
CA ARG A 134 2.78 6.97 30.79
C ARG A 134 2.33 7.42 29.39
N SER A 135 1.25 6.82 28.89
CA SER A 135 0.61 7.25 27.65
C SER A 135 -0.13 8.58 27.81
N TYR A 136 -0.22 9.32 26.71
CA TYR A 136 -0.91 10.62 26.64
C TYR A 136 -1.67 10.74 25.32
N GLY A 137 -2.89 11.30 25.39
CA GLY A 137 -3.73 11.58 24.24
C GLY A 137 -3.98 13.08 24.10
N PHE A 138 -3.77 13.62 22.91
CA PHE A 138 -4.09 14.99 22.56
C PHE A 138 -5.21 15.01 21.51
N VAL A 139 -6.22 15.83 21.73
CA VAL A 139 -7.28 16.11 20.75
C VAL A 139 -7.40 17.62 20.59
N ASP A 140 -7.53 18.07 19.34
CA ASP A 140 -7.78 19.47 19.09
C ASP A 140 -9.24 19.80 19.41
N ALA A 141 -9.47 20.51 20.51
CA ALA A 141 -10.82 20.86 20.96
C ALA A 141 -11.55 21.85 20.03
N THR A 142 -10.87 22.39 19.01
CA THR A 142 -11.49 23.30 18.04
C THR A 142 -12.36 22.59 17.00
N ASP A 143 -12.08 21.32 16.71
CA ASP A 143 -12.89 20.50 15.78
C ASP A 143 -13.51 19.32 16.55
N PRO A 144 -14.86 19.22 16.62
CA PRO A 144 -15.53 18.11 17.29
C PRO A 144 -15.27 16.74 16.65
N ASN A 145 -14.78 16.70 15.41
CA ASN A 145 -14.38 15.48 14.71
C ASN A 145 -12.86 15.28 14.68
N ALA A 146 -12.09 16.05 15.45
CA ALA A 146 -10.64 15.91 15.49
C ALA A 146 -10.23 14.50 15.96
N PRO A 147 -9.25 13.88 15.28
CA PRO A 147 -8.67 12.63 15.76
C PRO A 147 -7.92 12.85 17.08
N ILE A 148 -7.90 11.82 17.92
CA ILE A 148 -7.09 11.77 19.14
C ILE A 148 -5.70 11.26 18.77
N TYR A 149 -4.69 12.11 18.94
CA TYR A 149 -3.27 11.76 18.76
C TYR A 149 -2.74 11.13 20.04
N CYS A 150 -2.34 9.87 19.95
CA CYS A 150 -1.92 9.07 21.09
C CYS A 150 -0.42 8.81 21.02
N VAL A 151 0.27 9.00 22.14
CA VAL A 151 1.69 8.70 22.28
C VAL A 151 1.96 7.91 23.56
N ALA A 152 2.92 7.00 23.51
CA ALA A 152 3.44 6.26 24.64
C ALA A 152 4.97 6.17 24.54
N PRO A 153 5.72 6.41 25.64
CA PRO A 153 7.17 6.35 25.59
C PRO A 153 7.66 4.91 25.43
N ILE A 154 8.62 4.69 24.53
CA ILE A 154 9.31 3.40 24.41
C ILE A 154 10.45 3.38 25.43
N SER A 155 10.37 2.47 26.40
CA SER A 155 11.29 2.42 27.54
C SER A 155 11.44 0.99 28.07
N THR A 156 12.22 0.81 29.13
CA THR A 156 12.30 -0.48 29.86
C THR A 156 11.13 -0.71 30.83
N GLY A 157 10.13 0.17 30.84
CA GLY A 157 9.01 0.13 31.81
C GLY A 157 9.38 0.62 33.21
N GLU A 158 10.63 1.03 33.45
CA GLU A 158 11.05 1.61 34.71
C GLU A 158 10.64 3.09 34.82
N ALA A 159 10.14 3.48 35.99
CA ALA A 159 9.75 4.86 36.29
C ALA A 159 10.95 5.84 36.29
N SER A 160 12.16 5.34 36.51
CA SER A 160 13.42 6.10 36.46
C SER A 160 13.77 6.60 35.05
N PHE A 161 13.16 6.00 34.02
CA PHE A 161 13.43 6.30 32.62
C PHE A 161 12.74 7.59 32.20
N THR A 162 13.43 8.72 32.33
CA THR A 162 12.86 10.07 32.08
C THR A 162 13.25 10.65 30.72
N ARG A 163 14.35 10.20 30.12
CA ARG A 163 14.79 10.66 28.79
C ARG A 163 14.26 9.74 27.70
N ILE A 164 13.38 10.24 26.85
CA ILE A 164 12.71 9.47 25.80
C ILE A 164 13.25 9.89 24.42
N GLN A 165 13.67 8.92 23.63
CA GLN A 165 14.20 9.13 22.28
C GLN A 165 13.24 8.58 21.21
N PHE A 166 12.50 7.53 21.58
CA PHE A 166 11.58 6.82 20.70
C PHE A 166 10.19 6.80 21.31
N TRP A 167 9.19 7.13 20.50
CA TRP A 167 7.79 7.17 20.91
C TRP A 167 6.98 6.18 20.10
N ALA A 168 6.14 5.40 20.77
CA ALA A 168 5.07 4.68 20.12
C ALA A 168 3.91 5.65 19.92
N ALA A 169 3.38 5.74 18.70
CA ALA A 169 2.37 6.71 18.35
C ALA A 169 1.29 6.10 17.45
N GLY A 170 0.11 6.71 17.48
CA GLY A 170 -0.96 6.43 16.55
C GLY A 170 -2.24 7.20 16.88
N ILE A 171 -3.31 6.93 16.15
CA ILE A 171 -4.52 7.75 16.15
C ILE A 171 -5.70 6.95 16.73
N ASN A 172 -6.51 7.59 17.57
CA ASN A 172 -7.75 7.03 18.15
C ASN A 172 -7.55 5.69 18.88
N CYS A 173 -6.41 5.51 19.52
CA CYS A 173 -6.01 4.25 20.17
C CYS A 173 -5.51 4.44 21.62
N CYS A 174 -5.94 5.52 22.26
CA CYS A 174 -5.71 5.79 23.66
C CYS A 174 -7.00 6.19 24.34
N ASP A 175 -7.21 5.68 25.55
CA ASP A 175 -8.38 5.98 26.37
C ASP A 175 -7.99 6.88 27.55
N SER A 176 -8.99 7.51 28.16
CA SER A 176 -8.95 8.32 29.38
C SER A 176 -8.23 7.69 30.57
N LEU A 177 -8.06 6.35 30.58
CA LEU A 177 -7.44 5.57 31.66
C LEU A 177 -5.95 5.28 31.46
N LYS A 178 -5.22 6.03 30.63
CA LYS A 178 -3.78 5.79 30.35
C LYS A 178 -3.53 4.40 29.75
N ASN A 179 -4.37 4.00 28.81
CA ASN A 179 -4.20 2.75 28.08
C ASN A 179 -3.86 3.07 26.63
N PHE A 180 -2.63 2.73 26.21
CA PHE A 180 -2.22 2.80 24.82
C PHE A 180 -2.42 1.41 24.19
N VAL A 181 -3.33 1.32 23.21
CA VAL A 181 -3.73 0.08 22.54
C VAL A 181 -3.39 0.05 21.06
N CYS A 182 -2.57 0.99 20.60
CA CYS A 182 -2.13 1.05 19.21
C CYS A 182 -1.23 -0.13 18.85
N GLY A 183 -1.50 -0.74 17.69
CA GLY A 183 -0.72 -1.86 17.17
C GLY A 183 -0.71 -3.06 18.12
N ASP A 184 0.47 -3.62 18.37
CA ASP A 184 0.63 -4.79 19.25
C ASP A 184 1.05 -4.41 20.69
N ALA A 185 0.82 -3.17 21.13
CA ALA A 185 1.30 -2.67 22.43
C ALA A 185 0.79 -3.47 23.64
N ALA A 186 -0.37 -4.12 23.52
CA ALA A 186 -0.95 -4.96 24.57
C ALA A 186 -0.38 -6.41 24.59
N LYS A 187 0.35 -6.84 23.56
CA LYS A 187 0.86 -8.21 23.45
C LYS A 187 2.24 -8.32 24.13
N SER A 188 2.36 -9.24 25.08
CA SER A 188 3.65 -9.58 25.67
C SER A 188 4.56 -10.18 24.60
N GLY A 189 5.77 -9.62 24.45
CA GLY A 189 6.73 -10.04 23.43
C GLY A 189 6.76 -9.19 22.15
N ALA A 190 5.89 -8.18 22.03
CA ALA A 190 6.04 -7.18 20.97
C ALA A 190 7.19 -6.23 21.31
N HIS A 191 8.29 -6.32 20.55
CA HIS A 191 9.47 -5.46 20.68
C HIS A 191 9.86 -4.80 19.35
N GLY A 192 9.01 -4.95 18.33
CA GLY A 192 9.22 -4.36 17.03
C GLY A 192 8.47 -3.05 16.89
N ALA A 193 8.93 -2.22 15.95
CA ALA A 193 8.22 -1.03 15.57
C ALA A 193 8.59 -0.67 14.13
N PHE A 194 7.69 0.02 13.44
CA PHE A 194 7.98 0.60 12.14
C PHE A 194 7.62 2.09 12.13
N ILE A 195 8.42 2.88 11.42
CA ILE A 195 8.35 4.34 11.49
C ILE A 195 7.01 4.82 10.94
N LEU A 196 6.39 5.83 11.56
CA LEU A 196 5.21 6.47 10.98
C LEU A 196 5.57 7.24 9.69
N PRO A 197 4.63 7.43 8.74
CA PRO A 197 4.85 8.25 7.55
C PRO A 197 5.37 9.65 7.88
N GLN A 198 6.16 10.24 6.98
CA GLN A 198 6.79 11.55 7.23
C GLN A 198 5.77 12.65 7.55
N SER A 199 4.58 12.62 6.95
CA SER A 199 3.48 13.55 7.24
C SER A 199 3.02 13.47 8.70
N GLU A 200 3.09 12.30 9.31
CA GLU A 200 2.74 12.09 10.72
C GLU A 200 3.91 12.41 11.65
N GLN A 201 5.16 12.16 11.23
CA GLN A 201 6.36 12.57 11.99
C GLN A 201 6.38 14.06 12.30
N VAL A 202 5.90 14.89 11.37
CA VAL A 202 5.86 16.36 11.50
C VAL A 202 4.49 16.89 11.92
N SER A 203 3.57 16.02 12.33
CA SER A 203 2.22 16.44 12.74
C SER A 203 2.25 17.21 14.06
N ASP A 204 1.68 18.42 14.05
CA ASP A 204 1.48 19.24 15.25
C ASP A 204 0.69 18.50 16.33
N GLY A 205 -0.22 17.59 15.93
CA GLY A 205 -1.01 16.79 16.87
C GLY A 205 -0.14 15.88 17.74
N PHE A 206 0.83 15.18 17.13
CA PHE A 206 1.76 14.33 17.88
C PHE A 206 2.77 15.16 18.69
N ALA A 207 3.23 16.29 18.16
CA ALA A 207 4.11 17.20 18.91
C ALA A 207 3.42 17.74 20.19
N LYS A 208 2.14 18.12 20.10
CA LYS A 208 1.33 18.52 21.26
C LYS A 208 1.09 17.36 22.23
N ALA A 209 0.84 16.16 21.74
CA ALA A 209 0.70 14.96 22.56
C ALA A 209 1.97 14.66 23.37
N ILE A 210 3.15 14.77 22.74
CA ILE A 210 4.45 14.60 23.40
C ILE A 210 4.65 15.68 24.46
N THR A 211 4.42 16.95 24.11
CA THR A 211 4.55 18.07 25.06
C THR A 211 3.65 17.87 26.29
N GLY A 212 2.42 17.37 26.07
CA GLY A 212 1.50 17.00 27.15
C GLY A 212 2.03 15.85 28.01
N ALA A 213 2.61 14.82 27.40
CA ALA A 213 3.24 13.70 28.11
C ALA A 213 4.45 14.14 28.95
N GLU A 214 5.29 15.03 28.41
CA GLU A 214 6.44 15.61 29.12
C GLU A 214 5.98 16.37 30.37
N ALA A 215 4.95 17.22 30.24
CA ALA A 215 4.40 17.98 31.35
C ALA A 215 3.70 17.08 32.39
N ALA A 216 2.95 16.06 31.94
CA ALA A 216 2.17 15.19 32.82
C ALA A 216 3.05 14.21 33.63
N TYR A 217 4.14 13.73 33.04
CA TYR A 217 4.96 12.65 33.60
C TYR A 217 6.42 13.03 33.89
N GLY A 218 6.80 14.29 33.67
CA GLY A 218 8.18 14.76 33.90
C GLY A 218 9.20 14.15 32.94
N LEU A 219 8.76 13.80 31.72
CA LEU A 219 9.60 13.22 30.68
C LEU A 219 10.38 14.31 29.96
N LYS A 220 11.50 13.93 29.34
CA LYS A 220 12.32 14.79 28.48
C LYS A 220 12.59 14.10 27.16
N THR A 221 12.08 14.65 26.08
CA THR A 221 12.29 14.14 24.74
C THR A 221 13.65 14.60 24.22
N GLY A 222 14.39 13.69 23.58
CA GLY A 222 15.62 14.05 22.89
C GLY A 222 15.37 14.89 21.64
N ASN A 223 16.38 15.65 21.22
CA ASN A 223 16.32 16.36 19.93
C ASN A 223 16.24 15.32 18.79
N GLY A 224 15.27 15.50 17.88
CA GLY A 224 15.11 14.61 16.72
C GLY A 224 14.48 13.26 17.05
N PHE A 225 13.59 13.18 18.04
CA PHE A 225 12.83 11.96 18.36
C PHE A 225 12.13 11.35 17.14
N LEU A 226 11.88 10.05 17.18
CA LEU A 226 11.17 9.32 16.13
C LEU A 226 9.87 8.73 16.67
N LEU A 227 8.82 8.84 15.84
CA LEU A 227 7.53 8.21 16.08
C LEU A 227 7.45 6.86 15.38
N PHE A 228 7.01 5.84 16.10
CA PHE A 228 6.82 4.50 15.55
C PHE A 228 5.42 3.99 15.83
N GLN A 229 4.92 3.16 14.93
CA GLN A 229 3.82 2.27 15.22
C GLN A 229 4.38 0.98 15.83
N TRP A 230 3.89 0.61 17.01
CA TRP A 230 4.35 -0.58 17.74
C TRP A 230 3.81 -1.87 17.10
N SER A 231 4.68 -2.86 16.89
CA SER A 231 4.30 -4.11 16.25
C SER A 231 5.09 -5.30 16.79
N MET A 232 4.50 -6.48 16.77
CA MET A 232 5.21 -7.70 17.18
C MET A 232 6.31 -8.07 16.17
N ASP A 233 6.01 -7.95 14.88
CA ASP A 233 6.96 -8.25 13.80
C ASP A 233 6.76 -7.25 12.63
N PRO A 234 7.57 -6.18 12.58
CA PRO A 234 7.46 -5.17 11.52
C PRO A 234 7.91 -5.71 10.15
N ILE A 235 8.77 -6.74 10.13
CA ILE A 235 9.25 -7.37 8.90
C ILE A 235 8.12 -8.22 8.30
N GLN A 236 7.45 -9.03 9.13
CA GLN A 236 6.28 -9.78 8.70
C GLN A 236 5.15 -8.86 8.23
N TYR A 237 4.93 -7.72 8.88
CA TYR A 237 3.94 -6.74 8.43
C TYR A 237 4.24 -6.23 7.02
N ARG A 238 5.49 -5.81 6.76
CA ARG A 238 5.95 -5.40 5.43
C ARG A 238 5.76 -6.51 4.40
N ASP A 239 6.21 -7.72 4.71
CA ASP A 239 6.12 -8.85 3.79
C ASP A 239 4.67 -9.28 3.53
N SER A 240 3.78 -9.07 4.51
CA SER A 240 2.33 -9.25 4.33
C SER A 240 1.76 -8.27 3.29
N GLN A 241 2.19 -7.00 3.28
CA GLN A 241 1.71 -6.04 2.27
C GLN A 241 2.08 -6.48 0.84
N TRP A 242 3.29 -7.00 0.68
CA TRP A 242 3.74 -7.58 -0.60
C TRP A 242 2.92 -8.80 -0.99
N ASN A 243 2.80 -9.78 -0.09
CA ASN A 243 2.08 -11.03 -0.35
C ASN A 243 0.60 -10.79 -0.64
N SER A 244 -0.04 -9.87 0.08
CA SER A 244 -1.44 -9.48 -0.17
C SER A 244 -1.61 -8.83 -1.54
N SER A 245 -0.67 -8.00 -1.98
CA SER A 245 -0.69 -7.39 -3.32
C SER A 245 -0.55 -8.43 -4.42
N VAL A 246 0.41 -9.36 -4.28
CA VAL A 246 0.63 -10.46 -5.22
C VAL A 246 -0.61 -11.35 -5.29
N MET A 247 -1.16 -11.74 -4.13
CA MET A 247 -2.36 -12.58 -4.06
C MET A 247 -3.57 -11.91 -4.73
N LEU A 248 -3.78 -10.61 -4.48
CA LEU A 248 -4.84 -9.84 -5.12
C LEU A 248 -4.71 -9.89 -6.66
N PHE A 249 -3.51 -9.65 -7.20
CA PHE A 249 -3.28 -9.67 -8.65
C PHE A 249 -3.44 -11.06 -9.27
N VAL A 250 -2.98 -12.10 -8.59
CA VAL A 250 -3.16 -13.49 -9.05
C VAL A 250 -4.63 -13.86 -9.10
N ILE A 251 -5.40 -13.55 -8.06
CA ILE A 251 -6.85 -13.80 -8.02
C ILE A 251 -7.56 -13.05 -9.15
N PHE A 252 -7.27 -11.75 -9.31
CA PHE A 252 -7.88 -10.94 -10.37
C PHE A 252 -7.53 -11.45 -11.77
N ALA A 253 -6.27 -11.83 -12.01
CA ALA A 253 -5.84 -12.40 -13.29
C ALA A 253 -6.55 -13.73 -13.59
N ALA A 254 -6.74 -14.59 -12.58
CA ALA A 254 -7.45 -15.86 -12.74
C ALA A 254 -8.95 -15.66 -13.00
N VAL A 255 -9.60 -14.77 -12.25
CA VAL A 255 -11.02 -14.44 -12.44
C VAL A 255 -11.25 -13.81 -13.81
N TYR A 256 -10.39 -12.87 -14.22
CA TYR A 256 -10.49 -12.23 -15.52
C TYR A 256 -10.28 -13.22 -16.67
N LEU A 257 -9.39 -14.21 -16.53
CA LEU A 257 -9.25 -15.29 -17.51
C LEU A 257 -10.56 -16.06 -17.70
N GLY A 258 -11.24 -16.38 -16.60
CA GLY A 258 -12.55 -17.04 -16.64
C GLY A 258 -13.60 -16.20 -17.38
N ILE A 259 -13.69 -14.91 -17.05
CA ILE A 259 -14.62 -13.97 -17.69
C ILE A 259 -14.29 -13.80 -19.18
N SER A 260 -13.01 -13.65 -19.53
CA SER A 260 -12.56 -13.52 -20.91
C SER A 260 -12.83 -14.78 -21.71
N GLY A 261 -12.68 -15.96 -21.09
CA GLY A 261 -13.06 -17.25 -21.68
C GLY A 261 -14.55 -17.30 -22.00
N MET A 262 -15.40 -16.97 -21.03
CA MET A 262 -16.86 -16.92 -21.25
C MET A 262 -17.25 -15.94 -22.35
N ALA A 263 -16.69 -14.72 -22.33
CA ALA A 263 -16.94 -13.71 -23.36
C ALA A 263 -16.50 -14.20 -24.74
N GLY A 264 -15.33 -14.83 -24.84
CA GLY A 264 -14.83 -15.39 -26.09
C GLY A 264 -15.74 -16.47 -26.67
N PHE A 265 -16.22 -17.40 -25.84
CA PHE A 265 -17.15 -18.46 -26.27
C PHE A 265 -18.51 -17.92 -26.73
N VAL A 266 -19.03 -16.89 -26.06
CA VAL A 266 -20.34 -16.28 -26.42
C VAL A 266 -20.25 -15.41 -27.66
N LEU A 267 -19.17 -14.64 -27.82
CA LEU A 267 -19.02 -13.69 -28.93
C LEU A 267 -18.63 -14.38 -30.25
N MET A 268 -17.91 -15.50 -30.21
CA MET A 268 -17.49 -16.23 -31.42
C MET A 268 -18.66 -16.59 -32.37
N PRO A 269 -19.76 -17.21 -31.92
CA PRO A 269 -20.89 -17.54 -32.81
C PRO A 269 -21.61 -16.29 -33.34
N MET A 270 -21.69 -15.20 -32.55
CA MET A 270 -22.31 -13.94 -33.00
C MET A 270 -21.50 -13.27 -34.11
N LEU A 271 -20.17 -13.27 -33.99
CA LEU A 271 -19.27 -12.70 -34.99
C LEU A 271 -19.28 -13.48 -36.30
N LYS A 272 -19.41 -14.82 -36.24
CA LYS A 272 -19.58 -15.65 -37.45
C LYS A 272 -20.93 -15.40 -38.12
N GLY A 273 -22.01 -15.37 -37.35
CA GLY A 273 -23.36 -15.14 -37.89
C GLY A 273 -23.56 -13.78 -38.56
N GLN A 274 -22.78 -12.75 -38.19
CA GLN A 274 -22.81 -11.44 -38.85
C GLN A 274 -22.12 -11.42 -40.22
N LYS A 275 -21.17 -12.32 -40.49
CA LYS A 275 -20.49 -12.40 -41.79
C LYS A 275 -21.27 -13.24 -42.81
N ASP A 276 -22.16 -14.10 -42.33
CA ASP A 276 -23.00 -14.98 -43.16
C ASP A 276 -24.33 -14.33 -43.60
N ALA A 277 -24.63 -13.10 -43.15
CA ALA A 277 -25.86 -12.35 -43.41
C ALA A 277 -25.62 -11.14 -44.33
#